data_AF-A0A3D1PMI8-F1
#
_entry.id   AF-A0A3D1PMI8-F1
#
_cell.length_a   1.000
_cell.length_b   1.000
_cell.length_c   1.000
_cell.angle_alpha   90.00
_cell.angle_beta   90.00
_cell.angle_gamma   90.00
#
_symmetry.space_group_name_H-M   'P 1'
#
loop_
_entity.id
_entity.type
_entity.pdbx_description
1 polymer ?
#
loop_
_entity_poly.entity_id
_entity_poly.type
_entity_poly.pdbx_seq_one_letter_code
_entity_poly.pdbx_strand_id
1 'polypeptide(L)'
;ILADHKPTKTDDIDKEITQLEKQKERIKKAYMRGIVEMEDFSEDYRLIEEKLEILEQKKSELLNLDNITFTPQQLMADRDIERETMIRLDSLNNIIKTNWESKTKDEKQEFISKFIESVILTKDKNNELHIEKINFRKSYINNVMKFLDKGILDVLVPVEINGKEEFIIGSPNISNEQVQEYLDRLNEFYETKMYQLYEKIDEDTDNIIGEFTPKKDEKIIRIVPISPTEIKTKSIINKEDIETKYGIVTYNPNKPNKKGND
;
A
#
# COMPACT_ATOMS: atom_id res chain seq x y z
N ILE A 1 36.50 -3.47 24.14
CA ILE A 1 35.48 -2.69 24.89
C ILE A 1 34.15 -3.32 24.51
N LEU A 2 33.60 -4.15 25.39
CA LEU A 2 32.27 -4.74 25.22
C LEU A 2 31.26 -3.59 25.37
N ALA A 3 30.52 -3.29 24.31
CA ALA A 3 29.51 -2.25 24.35
C ALA A 3 28.38 -2.71 25.28
N ASP A 4 28.15 -1.99 26.37
CA ASP A 4 26.97 -2.13 27.21
C ASP A 4 25.74 -1.97 26.33
N HIS A 5 25.05 -3.08 26.06
CA HIS A 5 23.77 -3.07 25.37
C HIS A 5 22.75 -2.41 26.32
N LYS A 6 22.49 -1.12 26.10
CA LYS A 6 21.41 -0.44 26.81
C LYS A 6 20.09 -1.04 26.32
N PRO A 7 19.25 -1.58 27.22
CA PRO A 7 18.04 -2.24 26.79
C PRO A 7 17.10 -1.25 26.11
N THR A 8 16.59 -1.61 24.94
CA THR A 8 15.57 -0.82 24.25
C THR A 8 14.19 -1.11 24.86
N LYS A 9 13.21 -0.22 24.63
CA LYS A 9 11.83 -0.42 25.10
C LYS A 9 11.16 -1.68 24.53
N THR A 10 11.74 -2.32 23.52
CA THR A 10 11.17 -3.49 22.82
C THR A 10 11.94 -4.79 23.04
N ASP A 11 13.08 -4.78 23.73
CA ASP A 11 13.97 -5.94 23.83
C ASP A 11 13.28 -7.20 24.38
N ASP A 12 12.35 -7.03 25.31
CA ASP A 12 11.62 -8.17 25.89
C ASP A 12 10.57 -8.73 24.92
N ILE A 13 9.94 -7.86 24.12
CA ILE A 13 9.05 -8.29 23.03
C ILE A 13 9.86 -9.00 21.93
N ASP A 14 11.06 -8.49 21.62
CA ASP A 14 11.94 -9.09 20.61
C ASP A 14 12.42 -10.50 21.01
N LYS A 15 12.74 -10.68 22.30
CA LYS A 15 13.04 -12.01 22.85
C LYS A 15 11.84 -12.94 22.73
N GLU A 16 10.64 -12.47 23.04
CA GLU A 16 9.42 -13.27 23.00
C GLU A 16 9.06 -13.68 21.55
N ILE A 17 9.14 -12.74 20.59
CA ILE A 17 8.98 -13.01 19.15
C ILE A 17 9.98 -14.08 18.71
N THR A 18 11.27 -13.92 19.05
CA THR A 18 12.31 -14.89 18.69
C THR A 18 12.03 -16.28 19.26
N GLN A 19 11.49 -16.37 20.48
CA GLN A 19 11.14 -17.65 21.10
C GLN A 19 9.94 -18.32 20.41
N LEU A 20 8.91 -17.54 20.07
CA LEU A 20 7.74 -18.00 19.35
C LEU A 20 8.09 -18.45 17.93
N GLU A 21 8.96 -17.74 17.20
CA GLU A 21 9.47 -18.16 15.90
C GLU A 21 10.24 -19.49 15.98
N LYS A 22 11.08 -19.66 17.01
CA LYS A 22 11.76 -20.95 17.27
C LYS A 22 10.78 -22.06 17.62
N GLN A 23 9.69 -21.76 18.30
CA GLN A 23 8.63 -22.74 18.57
C GLN A 23 7.90 -23.14 17.29
N LYS A 24 7.53 -22.16 16.47
CA LYS A 24 6.90 -22.34 15.15
C LYS A 24 7.73 -23.25 14.24
N GLU A 25 9.05 -23.03 14.17
CA GLU A 25 9.95 -23.89 13.39
C GLU A 25 10.08 -25.31 13.96
N ARG A 26 10.04 -25.47 15.29
CA ARG A 26 10.06 -26.81 15.92
C ARG A 26 8.80 -27.60 15.57
N ILE A 27 7.63 -26.97 15.63
CA ILE A 27 6.33 -27.59 15.34
C ILE A 27 6.24 -27.95 13.85
N LYS A 28 6.69 -27.07 12.96
CA LYS A 28 6.80 -27.36 11.52
C LYS A 28 7.69 -28.57 11.25
N LYS A 29 8.85 -28.68 11.90
CA LYS A 29 9.73 -29.85 11.77
C LYS A 29 9.11 -31.13 12.32
N ALA A 30 8.33 -31.05 13.40
CA ALA A 30 7.66 -32.20 13.98
C ALA A 30 6.55 -32.73 13.05
N TYR A 31 5.75 -31.84 12.47
CA TYR A 31 4.75 -32.18 11.46
C TYR A 31 5.40 -32.82 10.22
N MET A 32 6.46 -32.21 9.67
CA MET A 32 7.19 -32.77 8.51
C MET A 32 7.82 -34.15 8.79
N ARG A 33 8.04 -34.51 10.05
CA ARG A 33 8.54 -35.82 10.48
C ARG A 33 7.42 -36.82 10.79
N GLY A 34 6.15 -36.44 10.63
CA GLY A 34 4.99 -37.28 10.94
C GLY A 34 4.79 -37.54 12.42
N ILE A 35 5.32 -36.66 13.29
CA ILE A 35 5.22 -36.80 14.76
C ILE A 35 3.89 -36.23 15.28
N VAL A 36 3.30 -35.30 14.55
CA VAL A 36 2.10 -34.54 14.94
C VAL A 36 1.11 -34.61 13.77
N GLU A 37 -0.16 -34.83 14.08
CA GLU A 37 -1.25 -34.86 13.10
C GLU A 37 -1.52 -33.44 12.55
N MET A 38 -2.17 -33.37 11.39
CA MET A 38 -2.42 -32.09 10.70
C MET A 38 -3.32 -31.16 11.53
N GLU A 39 -4.32 -31.70 12.20
CA GLU A 39 -5.25 -30.95 13.05
C GLU A 39 -4.51 -30.27 14.21
N ASP A 40 -3.72 -31.05 14.98
CA ASP A 40 -2.94 -30.56 16.11
C ASP A 40 -1.87 -29.54 15.65
N PHE A 41 -1.20 -29.81 14.52
CA PHE A 41 -0.27 -28.87 13.91
C PHE A 41 -0.94 -27.55 13.57
N SER A 42 -2.11 -27.60 12.92
CA SER A 42 -2.82 -26.40 12.47
C SER A 42 -3.30 -25.55 13.64
N GLU A 43 -3.78 -26.17 14.72
CA GLU A 43 -4.24 -25.44 15.90
C GLU A 43 -3.09 -24.75 16.63
N ASP A 44 -2.02 -25.50 16.91
CA ASP A 44 -0.82 -24.96 17.58
C ASP A 44 -0.15 -23.86 16.76
N TYR A 45 -0.07 -24.06 15.43
CA TYR A 45 0.50 -23.07 14.53
C TYR A 45 -0.33 -21.79 14.56
N ARG A 46 -1.66 -21.88 14.48
CA ARG A 46 -2.57 -20.72 14.54
C ARG A 46 -2.41 -19.94 15.85
N LEU A 47 -2.34 -20.61 16.99
CA LEU A 47 -2.20 -19.96 18.30
C LEU A 47 -0.87 -19.20 18.44
N ILE A 48 0.22 -19.74 17.88
CA ILE A 48 1.52 -19.06 17.88
C ILE A 48 1.48 -17.82 16.99
N GLU A 49 0.81 -17.91 15.84
CA GLU A 49 0.67 -16.77 14.91
C GLU A 49 -0.15 -15.63 15.52
N GLU A 50 -1.27 -15.93 16.19
CA GLU A 50 -2.07 -14.91 16.89
C GLU A 50 -1.26 -14.18 17.98
N LYS A 51 -0.40 -14.90 18.70
CA LYS A 51 0.48 -14.30 19.72
C LYS A 51 1.56 -13.43 19.09
N LEU A 52 2.17 -13.89 18.00
CA LEU A 52 3.15 -13.11 17.24
C LEU A 52 2.53 -11.79 16.74
N GLU A 53 1.32 -11.84 16.20
CA GLU A 53 0.60 -10.64 15.73
C GLU A 53 0.38 -9.60 16.86
N ILE A 54 -0.04 -10.04 18.04
CA ILE A 54 -0.24 -9.14 19.20
C ILE A 54 1.09 -8.51 19.64
N LEU A 55 2.17 -9.27 19.64
CA LEU A 55 3.50 -8.79 20.04
C LEU A 55 4.08 -7.81 19.02
N GLU A 56 3.94 -8.08 17.72
CA GLU A 56 4.33 -7.16 16.65
C GLU A 56 3.57 -5.84 16.74
N GLN A 57 2.26 -5.88 17.02
CA GLN A 57 1.46 -4.67 17.23
C GLN A 57 1.96 -3.87 18.44
N LYS A 58 2.15 -4.51 19.59
CA LYS A 58 2.67 -3.86 20.80
C LYS A 58 4.06 -3.26 20.59
N LYS A 59 4.91 -3.96 19.84
CA LYS A 59 6.24 -3.46 19.47
C LYS A 59 6.12 -2.18 18.65
N SER A 60 5.24 -2.18 17.65
CA SER A 60 4.99 -0.99 16.82
C SER A 60 4.47 0.19 17.63
N GLU A 61 3.66 -0.04 18.67
CA GLU A 61 3.14 1.01 19.56
C GLU A 61 4.21 1.58 20.50
N LEU A 62 5.22 0.79 20.87
CA LEU A 62 6.31 1.18 21.79
C LEU A 62 7.49 1.88 21.09
N LEU A 63 7.69 1.62 19.80
CA LEU A 63 8.68 2.31 18.98
C LEU A 63 8.22 3.76 18.77
N ASN A 64 8.72 4.67 19.59
CA ASN A 64 8.48 6.09 19.45
C ASN A 64 9.27 6.61 18.23
N LEU A 65 8.61 6.77 17.08
CA LEU A 65 9.20 7.17 15.78
C LEU A 65 9.51 8.68 15.66
N ASP A 66 9.64 9.39 16.79
CA ASP A 66 9.60 10.85 16.92
C ASP A 66 10.71 11.66 16.22
N ASN A 67 11.57 11.07 15.39
CA ASN A 67 12.62 11.83 14.70
C ASN A 67 12.31 12.14 13.24
N ILE A 68 11.36 11.44 12.59
CA ILE A 68 10.81 11.82 11.28
C ILE A 68 9.35 11.39 11.21
N THR A 69 8.44 12.31 11.45
CA THR A 69 7.01 12.10 11.24
C THR A 69 6.65 12.53 9.83
N PHE A 70 6.45 11.57 8.93
CA PHE A 70 5.80 11.84 7.65
C PHE A 70 4.30 11.79 7.82
N THR A 71 3.61 12.72 7.18
CA THR A 71 2.17 12.57 7.02
C THR A 71 1.88 11.52 5.95
N PRO A 72 0.68 10.92 5.97
CA PRO A 72 0.30 9.95 4.94
C PRO A 72 0.43 10.52 3.52
N GLN A 73 0.09 11.80 3.32
CA GLN A 73 0.14 12.48 2.03
C GLN A 73 1.57 12.74 1.55
N GLN A 74 2.51 13.01 2.46
CA GLN A 74 3.94 13.07 2.12
C GLN A 74 4.45 11.71 1.65
N LEU A 75 4.07 10.62 2.33
CA LEU A 75 4.43 9.26 1.89
C LEU A 75 3.84 8.91 0.52
N MET A 76 2.59 9.34 0.26
CA MET A 76 1.96 9.18 -1.04
C MET A 76 2.71 9.92 -2.15
N ALA A 77 3.11 11.17 -1.90
CA ALA A 77 3.93 11.95 -2.83
C ALA A 77 5.29 11.31 -3.08
N ASP A 78 6.01 10.91 -2.03
CA ASP A 78 7.33 10.29 -2.14
C ASP A 78 7.29 8.99 -2.97
N ARG A 79 6.26 8.16 -2.76
CA ARG A 79 6.05 6.95 -3.55
C ARG A 79 5.79 7.26 -5.03
N ASP A 80 4.99 8.27 -5.32
CA ASP A 80 4.70 8.67 -6.70
C ASP A 80 5.95 9.26 -7.39
N ILE A 81 6.77 10.04 -6.67
CA ILE A 81 8.05 10.57 -7.16
C ILE A 81 9.02 9.44 -7.47
N GLU A 82 9.19 8.48 -6.56
CA GLU A 82 10.08 7.34 -6.74
C GLU A 82 9.65 6.48 -7.93
N ARG A 83 8.34 6.16 -8.01
CA ARG A 83 7.77 5.41 -9.13
C ARG A 83 8.03 6.13 -10.45
N GLU A 84 7.73 7.42 -10.54
CA GLU A 84 7.93 8.16 -11.78
C GLU A 84 9.39 8.28 -12.18
N THR A 85 10.29 8.41 -11.20
CA THR A 85 11.73 8.40 -11.44
C THR A 85 12.18 7.05 -12.00
N MET A 86 11.75 5.94 -11.40
CA MET A 86 12.11 4.60 -11.86
C MET A 86 11.47 4.23 -13.21
N ILE A 87 10.25 4.68 -13.50
CA ILE A 87 9.60 4.51 -14.80
C ILE A 87 10.36 5.29 -15.87
N ARG A 88 10.72 6.55 -15.60
CA ARG A 88 11.50 7.39 -16.53
C ARG A 88 12.86 6.78 -16.84
N LEU A 89 13.48 6.11 -15.87
CA LEU A 89 14.75 5.41 -16.03
C LEU A 89 14.61 3.99 -16.61
N ASP A 90 13.39 3.54 -16.91
CA ASP A 90 13.06 2.17 -17.35
C ASP A 90 13.66 1.07 -16.45
N SER A 91 13.76 1.37 -15.15
CA SER A 91 14.49 0.55 -14.18
C SER A 91 13.57 -0.19 -13.21
N LEU A 92 12.33 0.28 -13.01
CA LEU A 92 11.41 -0.27 -11.99
C LEU A 92 11.23 -1.79 -12.12
N ASN A 93 10.82 -2.25 -13.31
CA ASN A 93 10.55 -3.66 -13.57
C ASN A 93 11.81 -4.52 -13.42
N ASN A 94 12.95 -4.01 -13.92
CA ASN A 94 14.23 -4.71 -13.83
C ASN A 94 14.72 -4.83 -12.39
N ILE A 95 14.59 -3.77 -11.59
CA ILE A 95 14.96 -3.74 -10.17
C ILE A 95 14.09 -4.71 -9.37
N ILE A 96 12.76 -4.67 -9.54
CA ILE A 96 11.84 -5.57 -8.84
C ILE A 96 12.16 -7.03 -9.20
N LYS A 97 12.30 -7.33 -10.49
CA LYS A 97 12.61 -8.68 -10.98
C LYS A 97 13.96 -9.17 -10.45
N THR A 98 15.00 -8.35 -10.53
CA THR A 98 16.34 -8.70 -10.04
C THR A 98 16.34 -8.97 -8.54
N ASN A 99 15.67 -8.11 -7.75
CA ASN A 99 15.56 -8.28 -6.30
C ASN A 99 14.74 -9.52 -5.91
N TRP A 100 13.73 -9.88 -6.71
CA TRP A 100 12.98 -11.11 -6.49
C TRP A 100 13.80 -12.34 -6.87
N GLU A 101 14.44 -12.32 -8.04
CA GLU A 101 15.22 -13.45 -8.55
C GLU A 101 16.47 -13.74 -7.71
N SER A 102 17.09 -12.72 -7.13
CA SER A 102 18.26 -12.87 -6.25
C SER A 102 17.94 -13.53 -4.90
N LYS A 103 16.67 -13.53 -4.47
CA LYS A 103 16.26 -14.18 -3.21
C LYS A 103 16.25 -15.69 -3.35
N THR A 104 16.79 -16.34 -2.32
CA THR A 104 16.72 -17.78 -2.10
C THR A 104 15.27 -18.25 -1.91
N LYS A 105 15.05 -19.56 -2.01
CA LYS A 105 13.73 -20.16 -1.76
C LYS A 105 13.23 -19.85 -0.35
N ASP A 106 14.10 -19.91 0.65
CA ASP A 106 13.73 -19.67 2.05
C ASP A 106 13.38 -18.21 2.30
N GLU A 107 14.14 -17.26 1.73
CA GLU A 107 13.81 -15.83 1.80
C GLU A 107 12.48 -15.49 1.11
N LYS A 108 12.20 -16.11 -0.04
CA LYS A 108 10.91 -15.96 -0.72
C LYS A 108 9.77 -16.50 0.14
N GLN A 109 9.96 -17.68 0.73
CA GLN A 109 8.96 -18.28 1.62
C GLN A 109 8.73 -17.41 2.85
N GLU A 110 9.79 -16.91 3.49
CA GLU A 110 9.70 -16.01 4.64
C GLU A 110 8.95 -14.72 4.25
N PHE A 111 9.34 -14.08 3.16
CA PHE A 111 8.68 -12.88 2.64
C PHE A 111 7.18 -13.10 2.41
N ILE A 112 6.81 -14.16 1.69
CA ILE A 112 5.40 -14.48 1.42
C ILE A 112 4.64 -14.75 2.73
N SER A 113 5.26 -15.49 3.64
CA SER A 113 4.62 -15.87 4.91
C SER A 113 4.37 -14.70 5.84
N LYS A 114 4.98 -13.52 5.64
CA LYS A 114 4.64 -12.28 6.37
C LYS A 114 3.27 -11.72 5.99
N PHE A 115 2.73 -12.09 4.83
CA PHE A 115 1.48 -11.55 4.32
C PHE A 115 0.38 -12.60 4.18
N ILE A 116 0.76 -13.83 3.83
CA ILE A 116 -0.17 -14.93 3.58
C ILE A 116 -0.21 -15.86 4.79
N GLU A 117 -1.41 -16.12 5.29
CA GLU A 117 -1.68 -17.09 6.35
C GLU A 117 -1.79 -18.50 5.78
N SER A 118 -2.62 -18.68 4.75
CA SER A 118 -2.79 -19.97 4.08
C SER A 118 -3.21 -19.82 2.61
N VAL A 119 -2.96 -20.86 1.82
CA VAL A 119 -3.39 -20.96 0.42
C VAL A 119 -4.14 -22.27 0.26
N ILE A 120 -5.36 -22.20 -0.28
CA ILE A 120 -6.17 -23.37 -0.64
C ILE A 120 -5.88 -23.70 -2.10
N LEU A 121 -5.45 -24.94 -2.34
CA LEU A 121 -5.16 -25.46 -3.67
C LEU A 121 -6.22 -26.49 -4.05
N THR A 122 -6.74 -26.39 -5.27
CA THR A 122 -7.57 -27.42 -5.88
C THR A 122 -6.76 -28.18 -6.91
N LYS A 123 -7.11 -29.45 -7.11
CA LYS A 123 -6.49 -30.28 -8.14
C LYS A 123 -7.51 -30.54 -9.23
N ASP A 124 -7.14 -30.29 -10.47
CA ASP A 124 -8.02 -30.62 -11.59
C ASP A 124 -7.91 -32.10 -12.00
N LYS A 125 -8.73 -32.46 -12.97
CA LYS A 125 -8.79 -33.79 -13.61
C LYS A 125 -7.49 -34.20 -14.33
N ASN A 126 -6.61 -33.24 -14.64
CA ASN A 126 -5.31 -33.47 -15.25
C ASN A 126 -4.18 -33.54 -14.21
N ASN A 127 -4.51 -33.51 -12.91
CA ASN A 127 -3.58 -33.44 -11.80
C ASN A 127 -2.82 -32.11 -11.66
N GLU A 128 -3.27 -31.03 -12.30
CA GLU A 128 -2.68 -29.69 -12.11
C GLU A 128 -3.24 -29.02 -10.85
N LEU A 129 -2.36 -28.31 -10.12
CA LEU A 129 -2.72 -27.58 -8.91
C LEU A 129 -3.07 -26.13 -9.25
N HIS A 130 -4.25 -25.71 -8.82
CA HIS A 130 -4.79 -24.36 -9.03
C HIS A 130 -4.97 -23.68 -7.68
N ILE A 131 -4.60 -22.41 -7.58
CA ILE A 131 -4.89 -21.62 -6.39
C ILE A 131 -6.38 -21.29 -6.40
N GLU A 132 -7.13 -21.87 -5.46
CA GLU A 132 -8.54 -21.57 -5.27
C GLU A 132 -8.72 -20.32 -4.41
N LYS A 133 -7.93 -20.22 -3.33
CA LYS A 133 -8.06 -19.11 -2.38
C LYS A 133 -6.73 -18.79 -1.71
N ILE A 134 -6.49 -17.51 -1.48
CA ILE A 134 -5.40 -17.01 -0.63
C ILE A 134 -6.04 -16.35 0.58
N ASN A 135 -5.70 -16.83 1.78
CA ASN A 135 -6.08 -16.19 3.03
C ASN A 135 -4.90 -15.33 3.52
N PHE A 136 -5.09 -14.02 3.54
CA PHE A 136 -4.11 -13.07 4.05
C PHE A 136 -4.16 -12.99 5.57
N ARG A 137 -3.03 -12.73 6.19
CA ARG A 137 -2.96 -12.50 7.63
C ARG A 137 -3.80 -11.31 8.04
N LYS A 138 -4.50 -11.46 9.16
CA LYS A 138 -5.29 -10.37 9.74
C LYS A 138 -4.45 -9.13 10.02
N SER A 139 -3.22 -9.28 10.50
CA SER A 139 -2.29 -8.18 10.75
C SER A 139 -2.01 -7.37 9.48
N TYR A 140 -1.76 -8.06 8.38
CA TYR A 140 -1.56 -7.44 7.08
C TYR A 140 -2.82 -6.71 6.62
N ILE A 141 -3.99 -7.37 6.67
CA ILE A 141 -5.27 -6.74 6.30
C ILE A 141 -5.53 -5.48 7.15
N ASN A 142 -5.32 -5.55 8.46
CA ASN A 142 -5.52 -4.42 9.36
C ASN A 142 -4.59 -3.25 9.00
N ASN A 143 -3.33 -3.52 8.65
CA ASN A 143 -2.41 -2.47 8.22
C ASN A 143 -2.81 -1.87 6.87
N VAL A 144 -3.28 -2.70 5.92
CA VAL A 144 -3.83 -2.24 4.64
C VAL A 144 -5.06 -1.36 4.85
N MET A 145 -5.97 -1.74 5.75
CA MET A 145 -7.14 -0.91 6.08
C MET A 145 -6.76 0.41 6.72
N LYS A 146 -5.76 0.44 7.61
CA LYS A 146 -5.21 1.70 8.14
C LYS A 146 -4.68 2.59 7.02
N PHE A 147 -3.99 2.04 6.02
CA PHE A 147 -3.51 2.82 4.87
C PHE A 147 -4.64 3.30 3.96
N LEU A 148 -5.70 2.51 3.81
CA LEU A 148 -6.91 2.89 3.11
C LEU A 148 -7.58 4.09 3.80
N ASP A 149 -7.80 4.01 5.12
CA ASP A 149 -8.41 5.08 5.94
C ASP A 149 -7.59 6.38 5.92
N LYS A 150 -6.27 6.26 5.76
CA LYS A 150 -5.36 7.41 5.64
C LYS A 150 -5.25 7.97 4.21
N GLY A 151 -5.91 7.34 3.24
CA GLY A 151 -5.96 7.80 1.86
C GLY A 151 -4.67 7.61 1.07
N ILE A 152 -3.79 6.70 1.49
CA ILE A 152 -2.47 6.50 0.86
C ILE A 152 -2.37 5.24 0.01
N LEU A 153 -3.39 4.39 0.01
CA LEU A 153 -3.40 3.17 -0.79
C LEU A 153 -3.58 3.55 -2.27
N ASP A 154 -2.87 2.91 -3.19
CA ASP A 154 -3.12 3.11 -4.61
C ASP A 154 -4.37 2.33 -5.05
N VAL A 155 -5.33 3.05 -5.62
CA VAL A 155 -6.52 2.46 -6.23
C VAL A 155 -6.33 2.47 -7.74
N LEU A 156 -6.60 1.36 -8.42
CA LEU A 156 -6.59 1.34 -9.88
C LEU A 156 -7.93 1.87 -10.39
N VAL A 157 -7.87 3.01 -11.09
CA VAL A 157 -9.03 3.64 -11.70
C VAL A 157 -9.08 3.25 -13.17
N PRO A 158 -10.12 2.54 -13.63
CA PRO A 158 -10.27 2.21 -15.04
C PRO A 158 -10.54 3.50 -15.83
N VAL A 159 -9.84 3.66 -16.95
CA VAL A 159 -9.97 4.80 -17.85
C VAL A 159 -9.92 4.35 -19.30
N GLU A 160 -10.49 5.14 -20.19
CA GLU A 160 -10.31 4.94 -21.63
C GLU A 160 -9.28 5.93 -22.17
N ILE A 161 -8.20 5.44 -22.78
CA ILE A 161 -7.16 6.25 -23.43
C ILE A 161 -7.08 5.83 -24.89
N ASN A 162 -7.48 6.72 -25.80
CA ASN A 162 -7.48 6.47 -27.25
C ASN A 162 -8.25 5.19 -27.65
N GLY A 163 -9.42 4.93 -27.04
CA GLY A 163 -10.24 3.76 -27.34
C GLY A 163 -9.75 2.45 -26.71
N LYS A 164 -8.80 2.51 -25.77
CA LYS A 164 -8.31 1.35 -25.02
C LYS A 164 -8.58 1.51 -23.54
N GLU A 165 -9.07 0.45 -22.92
CA GLU A 165 -9.20 0.35 -21.47
C GLU A 165 -7.80 0.23 -20.84
N GLU A 166 -7.49 1.16 -19.97
CA GLU A 166 -6.23 1.25 -19.24
C GLU A 166 -6.52 1.56 -17.77
N PHE A 167 -5.51 1.47 -16.92
CA PHE A 167 -5.63 1.83 -15.51
C PHE A 167 -4.71 2.99 -15.17
N ILE A 168 -5.26 4.01 -14.50
CA ILE A 168 -4.50 5.09 -13.88
C ILE A 168 -4.56 4.92 -12.36
N ILE A 169 -3.49 5.32 -11.69
CA ILE A 169 -3.43 5.29 -10.23
C ILE A 169 -4.33 6.38 -9.66
N GLY A 170 -5.10 6.04 -8.64
CA GLY A 170 -5.87 6.98 -7.84
C GLY A 170 -5.60 6.83 -6.35
N SER A 171 -6.21 7.72 -5.56
CA SER A 171 -6.32 7.57 -4.11
C SER A 171 -7.75 7.23 -3.69
N PRO A 172 -7.95 6.73 -2.47
CA PRO A 172 -9.21 6.91 -1.74
C PRO A 172 -9.53 8.39 -1.58
N ASN A 173 -10.73 8.67 -1.09
CA ASN A 173 -11.16 10.02 -0.75
C ASN A 173 -10.21 10.65 0.27
N ILE A 174 -9.72 11.85 -0.05
CA ILE A 174 -8.91 12.68 0.87
C ILE A 174 -9.48 14.08 1.00
N SER A 175 -9.12 14.79 2.06
CA SER A 175 -9.56 16.18 2.29
C SER A 175 -8.78 17.19 1.44
N ASN A 176 -9.29 18.41 1.34
CA ASN A 176 -8.55 19.50 0.68
C ASN A 176 -7.18 19.79 1.33
N GLU A 177 -7.08 19.67 2.66
CA GLU A 177 -5.81 19.87 3.38
C GLU A 177 -4.80 18.79 3.01
N GLN A 178 -5.26 17.54 2.90
CA GLN A 178 -4.44 16.42 2.46
C GLN A 178 -3.99 16.56 1.00
N VAL A 179 -4.88 17.03 0.12
CA VAL A 179 -4.52 17.36 -1.27
C VAL A 179 -3.41 18.40 -1.31
N GLN A 180 -3.55 19.47 -0.55
CA GLN A 180 -2.55 20.55 -0.54
C GLN A 180 -1.19 20.03 -0.08
N GLU A 181 -1.16 19.26 1.00
CA GLU A 181 0.09 18.68 1.51
C GLU A 181 0.77 17.75 0.49
N TYR A 182 0.00 16.92 -0.21
CA TYR A 182 0.50 16.08 -1.29
C TYR A 182 1.10 16.91 -2.43
N LEU A 183 0.40 17.96 -2.87
CA LEU A 183 0.89 18.86 -3.94
C LEU A 183 2.13 19.65 -3.51
N ASP A 184 2.18 20.14 -2.28
CA ASP A 184 3.33 20.87 -1.74
C ASP A 184 4.59 19.99 -1.79
N ARG A 185 4.46 18.72 -1.38
CA ARG A 185 5.56 17.76 -1.43
C ARG A 185 5.99 17.44 -2.86
N LEU A 186 5.04 17.17 -3.77
CA LEU A 186 5.37 16.94 -5.19
C LEU A 186 6.04 18.15 -5.84
N ASN A 187 5.59 19.35 -5.49
CA ASN A 187 6.14 20.60 -6.02
C ASN A 187 7.59 20.85 -5.60
N GLU A 188 8.13 20.14 -4.61
CA GLU A 188 9.57 20.20 -4.33
C GLU A 188 10.40 19.56 -5.46
N PHE A 189 9.82 18.65 -6.25
CA PHE A 189 10.50 17.83 -7.26
C PHE A 189 10.07 18.14 -8.70
N TYR A 190 8.80 18.50 -8.93
CA TYR A 190 8.26 18.77 -10.27
C TYR A 190 7.34 19.99 -10.28
N GLU A 191 7.20 20.68 -11.42
CA GLU A 191 6.09 21.63 -11.61
C GLU A 191 4.78 20.85 -11.71
N THR A 192 3.99 20.82 -10.63
CA THR A 192 2.70 20.10 -10.59
C THR A 192 1.50 21.02 -10.73
N LYS A 193 0.43 20.46 -11.30
CA LYS A 193 -0.87 21.12 -11.44
C LYS A 193 -1.97 20.15 -11.08
N MET A 194 -3.08 20.72 -10.66
CA MET A 194 -4.29 19.97 -10.36
C MET A 194 -5.46 20.56 -11.13
N TYR A 195 -6.21 19.66 -11.77
CA TYR A 195 -7.40 19.99 -12.54
C TYR A 195 -8.60 19.30 -11.91
N GLN A 196 -9.74 19.99 -11.85
CA GLN A 196 -10.99 19.33 -11.55
C GLN A 196 -11.50 18.64 -12.83
N LEU A 197 -11.93 17.39 -12.71
CA LEU A 197 -12.58 16.66 -13.79
C LEU A 197 -13.94 17.29 -14.11
N TYR A 198 -14.21 17.45 -15.40
CA TYR A 198 -15.54 17.81 -15.86
C TYR A 198 -16.38 16.53 -15.94
N GLU A 199 -17.44 16.51 -15.15
CA GLU A 199 -18.41 15.41 -15.12
C GLU A 199 -19.44 15.63 -16.22
N LYS A 200 -19.65 14.61 -17.05
CA LYS A 200 -20.84 14.50 -17.91
C LYS A 200 -21.56 13.20 -17.59
N ILE A 201 -22.85 13.17 -17.87
CA ILE A 201 -23.65 11.96 -17.77
C ILE A 201 -23.57 11.26 -19.13
N ASP A 202 -23.20 9.99 -19.11
CA ASP A 202 -23.25 9.12 -20.27
C ASP A 202 -24.71 8.83 -20.62
N GLU A 203 -25.16 9.23 -21.81
CA GLU A 203 -26.58 9.17 -22.20
C GLU A 203 -27.10 7.72 -22.34
N ASP A 204 -26.21 6.75 -22.58
CA ASP A 204 -26.57 5.35 -22.79
C ASP A 204 -26.60 4.55 -21.49
N THR A 205 -25.74 4.90 -20.53
CA THR A 205 -25.55 4.13 -19.28
C THR A 205 -25.97 4.87 -18.01
N ASP A 206 -26.31 6.16 -18.10
CA ASP A 206 -26.62 7.06 -16.98
C ASP A 206 -25.47 7.19 -15.95
N ASN A 207 -24.26 6.78 -16.34
CA ASN A 207 -23.06 6.87 -15.51
C ASN A 207 -22.42 8.26 -15.61
N ILE A 208 -21.84 8.74 -14.51
CA ILE A 208 -21.00 9.94 -14.53
C ILE A 208 -19.64 9.56 -15.11
N ILE A 209 -19.25 10.21 -16.20
CA ILE A 209 -17.94 10.05 -16.83
C ILE A 209 -17.18 11.38 -16.74
N GLY A 210 -15.91 11.29 -16.33
CA GLY A 210 -15.00 12.42 -16.25
C GLY A 210 -14.10 12.46 -17.48
N GLU A 211 -14.04 13.59 -18.18
CA GLU A 211 -13.11 13.78 -19.30
C GLU A 211 -11.95 14.71 -18.96
N PHE A 212 -10.76 14.33 -19.39
CA PHE A 212 -9.57 15.15 -19.25
C PHE A 212 -8.60 14.94 -20.41
N THR A 213 -8.10 16.04 -20.96
CA THR A 213 -7.02 16.02 -21.95
C THR A 213 -5.79 16.71 -21.36
N PRO A 214 -4.71 15.96 -21.05
CA PRO A 214 -3.48 16.56 -20.56
C PRO A 214 -2.87 17.48 -21.60
N LYS A 215 -2.18 18.54 -21.16
CA LYS A 215 -1.39 19.38 -22.06
C LYS A 215 -0.21 18.58 -22.61
N LYS A 216 0.31 18.99 -23.77
CA LYS A 216 1.38 18.29 -24.49
C LYS A 216 2.66 18.09 -23.65
N ASP A 217 2.92 18.98 -22.71
CA ASP A 217 4.07 18.96 -21.80
C ASP A 217 3.75 18.45 -20.39
N GLU A 218 2.57 17.87 -20.18
CA GLU A 218 2.12 17.37 -18.89
C GLU A 218 1.86 15.86 -18.93
N LYS A 219 2.19 15.18 -17.84
CA LYS A 219 1.88 13.76 -17.62
C LYS A 219 1.01 13.63 -16.38
N ILE A 220 0.04 12.72 -16.42
CA ILE A 220 -0.84 12.41 -15.29
C ILE A 220 -0.07 11.60 -14.24
N ILE A 221 -0.16 12.00 -12.97
CA ILE A 221 0.35 11.23 -11.82
C ILE A 221 -0.76 10.36 -11.25
N ARG A 222 -1.88 10.98 -10.86
CA ARG A 222 -3.02 10.27 -10.26
C ARG A 222 -4.34 11.01 -10.35
N ILE A 223 -5.42 10.25 -10.15
CA ILE A 223 -6.77 10.76 -9.88
C ILE A 223 -7.00 10.83 -8.37
N VAL A 224 -7.56 11.92 -7.87
CA VAL A 224 -7.73 12.19 -6.45
C VAL A 224 -9.19 12.57 -6.18
N PRO A 225 -10.00 11.65 -5.64
CA PRO A 225 -11.30 12.00 -5.10
C PRO A 225 -11.12 12.88 -3.86
N ILE A 226 -11.76 14.04 -3.86
CA ILE A 226 -11.67 15.04 -2.81
C ILE A 226 -13.01 15.09 -2.11
N SER A 227 -13.01 14.68 -0.84
CA SER A 227 -14.17 14.93 0.01
C SER A 227 -14.13 16.38 0.49
N PRO A 228 -15.25 17.11 0.47
CA PRO A 228 -15.33 18.39 1.15
C PRO A 228 -15.00 18.17 2.63
N THR A 229 -14.03 18.93 3.14
CA THR A 229 -13.67 18.91 4.56
C THR A 229 -14.88 19.31 5.39
N GLU A 230 -15.07 18.65 6.55
CA GLU A 230 -16.15 18.79 7.53
C GLU A 230 -17.11 19.96 7.31
N ILE A 231 -18.41 19.66 7.22
CA ILE A 231 -19.49 20.63 7.28
C ILE A 231 -19.30 21.45 8.57
N LYS A 232 -18.61 22.60 8.47
CA LYS A 232 -18.47 23.58 9.54
C LYS A 232 -19.82 24.26 9.73
N THR A 233 -20.78 23.54 10.31
CA THR A 233 -22.10 24.00 10.76
C THR A 233 -22.54 25.33 10.13
N LYS A 234 -22.63 25.37 8.79
CA LYS A 234 -23.39 26.43 8.13
C LYS A 234 -24.80 25.90 8.13
N SER A 235 -25.73 26.66 8.68
CA SER A 235 -27.12 26.25 8.92
C SER A 235 -27.91 25.87 7.66
N ILE A 236 -27.27 25.85 6.49
CA ILE A 236 -27.77 25.40 5.20
C ILE A 236 -26.63 24.64 4.52
N ILE A 237 -26.82 23.33 4.30
CA ILE A 237 -25.92 22.45 3.54
C ILE A 237 -26.34 22.55 2.07
N ASN A 238 -25.44 22.94 1.17
CA ASN A 238 -25.70 22.92 -0.28
C ASN A 238 -25.19 21.62 -0.90
N LYS A 239 -25.67 21.28 -2.12
CA LYS A 239 -25.21 20.10 -2.86
C LYS A 239 -23.68 20.11 -3.07
N GLU A 240 -23.12 21.28 -3.35
CA GLU A 240 -21.67 21.49 -3.51
C GLU A 240 -20.86 21.24 -2.23
N ASP A 241 -21.51 21.27 -1.05
CA ASP A 241 -20.89 21.01 0.26
C ASP A 241 -20.83 19.50 0.59
N ILE A 242 -21.47 18.64 -0.21
CA ILE A 242 -21.53 17.18 -0.03
C ILE A 242 -21.02 16.37 -1.23
N GLU A 243 -20.86 17.02 -2.39
CA GLU A 243 -20.45 16.36 -3.64
C GLU A 243 -18.93 16.11 -3.64
N THR A 244 -18.55 14.85 -3.85
CA THR A 244 -17.13 14.47 -4.01
C THR A 244 -16.63 15.05 -5.32
N LYS A 245 -15.53 15.80 -5.29
CA LYS A 245 -14.91 16.35 -6.50
C LYS A 245 -13.77 15.45 -6.93
N TYR A 246 -13.64 15.16 -8.22
CA TYR A 246 -12.50 14.40 -8.73
C TYR A 246 -11.42 15.34 -9.27
N GLY A 247 -10.24 15.24 -8.69
CA GLY A 247 -9.03 15.91 -9.15
C GLY A 247 -8.19 15.02 -10.05
N ILE A 248 -7.52 15.61 -11.04
CA ILE A 248 -6.41 14.99 -11.75
C ILE A 248 -5.16 15.80 -11.46
N VAL A 249 -4.14 15.11 -10.95
CA VAL A 249 -2.83 15.69 -10.69
C VAL A 249 -1.91 15.37 -11.86
N THR A 250 -1.31 16.42 -12.42
CA THR A 250 -0.33 16.33 -13.50
C THR A 250 0.99 16.98 -13.11
N TYR A 251 2.06 16.62 -13.82
CA TYR A 251 3.35 17.28 -13.70
C TYR A 251 4.02 17.47 -15.06
N ASN A 252 4.96 18.41 -15.12
CA ASN A 252 5.81 18.60 -16.29
C ASN A 252 7.14 17.82 -16.14
N PRO A 253 7.36 16.74 -16.91
CA PRO A 253 8.58 15.92 -16.80
C PRO A 253 9.84 16.64 -17.28
N ASN A 254 9.69 17.71 -18.08
CA ASN A 254 10.81 18.49 -18.63
C ASN A 254 11.27 19.63 -17.71
N LYS A 255 10.59 19.84 -16.57
CA LYS A 255 10.91 20.90 -15.61
C LYS A 255 11.02 20.35 -14.19
N PRO A 256 12.09 19.59 -13.89
CA PRO A 256 12.37 19.17 -12.53
C PRO A 256 12.74 20.39 -11.67
N ASN A 257 12.23 20.42 -10.44
CA ASN A 257 12.62 21.40 -9.43
C ASN A 257 13.91 20.96 -8.71
N LYS A 258 14.52 21.88 -7.94
CA LYS A 258 15.90 21.75 -7.43
C LYS A 258 16.21 20.43 -6.72
N LYS A 259 15.26 19.82 -5.98
CA LYS A 259 15.48 18.53 -5.30
C LYS A 259 15.45 17.31 -6.24
N GLY A 260 14.95 17.44 -7.47
CA GLY A 260 14.89 16.34 -8.44
C GLY A 260 16.18 16.13 -9.25
N ASN A 261 17.21 16.96 -9.03
CA ASN A 261 18.51 16.90 -9.70
C ASN A 261 19.66 16.45 -8.79
N ASP A 262 19.39 16.27 -7.48
CA ASP A 262 20.33 15.74 -6.49
C ASP A 262 20.13 14.22 -6.33
#